data_AF-A0A958GXS4-F1
#
_entry.id   AF-A0A958GXS4-F1
#
_cell.length_a   1.000
_cell.length_b   1.000
_cell.length_c   1.000
_cell.angle_alpha   90.00
_cell.angle_beta   90.00
_cell.angle_gamma   90.00
#
_symmetry.space_group_name_H-M   'P 1'
#
loop_
_entity.id
_entity.type
_entity.pdbx_description
1 polymer ?
#
loop_
_entity_poly.entity_id
_entity_poly.type
_entity_poly.pdbx_seq_one_letter_code
_entity_poly.pdbx_strand_id
1 'polypeptide(L)'
;MSKVLVPLAEGFEELEAVSVIDILRRAQIEVTVAGLKDGPVRGSRQTVIVPDATLDAALSGSYDMVVLPGGIPGADHLQADARIRKLLADMNEQGKNTAAICAAPKVLADVGVLKGRKATSYPGVLGSLKPE
;
A
#
# COMPACT_ATOMS: atom_id res chain seq x y z
N MET A 1 17.00 -10.48 -6.45
CA MET A 1 16.89 -9.11 -5.90
C MET A 1 15.45 -8.95 -5.48
N SER A 2 15.19 -8.46 -4.26
CA SER A 2 13.82 -8.38 -3.73
C SER A 2 13.01 -7.33 -4.50
N LYS A 3 11.73 -7.62 -4.75
CA LYS A 3 10.80 -6.75 -5.48
C LYS A 3 9.68 -6.27 -4.58
N VAL A 4 9.45 -4.97 -4.56
CA VAL A 4 8.41 -4.32 -3.73
C VAL A 4 7.47 -3.51 -4.61
N LEU A 5 6.18 -3.70 -4.40
CA LEU A 5 5.14 -2.88 -5.02
C LEU A 5 4.66 -1.83 -4.01
N VAL A 6 4.59 -0.57 -4.46
CA VAL A 6 4.02 0.56 -3.71
C VAL A 6 2.84 1.11 -4.51
N PRO A 7 1.60 0.68 -4.22
CA PRO A 7 0.41 1.21 -4.86
C PRO A 7 0.12 2.64 -4.37
N LEU A 8 -0.14 3.56 -5.30
CA LEU A 8 -0.56 4.93 -5.02
C LEU A 8 -1.98 5.16 -5.52
N ALA A 9 -2.78 5.81 -4.68
CA ALA A 9 -4.12 6.27 -4.99
C ALA A 9 -4.24 7.76 -4.69
N GLU A 10 -5.17 8.45 -5.37
CA GLU A 10 -5.46 9.86 -5.13
C GLU A 10 -5.67 10.14 -3.63
N GLY A 11 -4.97 11.16 -3.11
CA GLY A 11 -4.98 11.54 -1.70
C GLY A 11 -4.11 10.68 -0.78
N PHE A 12 -3.13 9.94 -1.32
CA PHE A 12 -2.07 9.31 -0.53
C PHE A 12 -1.26 10.35 0.28
N GLU A 13 -0.67 9.94 1.40
CA GLU A 13 0.27 10.78 2.15
C GLU A 13 1.64 10.76 1.46
N GLU A 14 2.04 11.90 0.90
CA GLU A 14 3.21 11.96 0.03
C GLU A 14 4.56 11.79 0.74
N LEU A 15 4.70 12.21 2.00
CA LEU A 15 5.92 12.02 2.77
C LEU A 15 6.10 10.54 3.10
N GLU A 16 5.03 9.85 3.51
CA GLU A 16 5.03 8.42 3.78
C GLU A 16 5.42 7.60 2.53
N ALA A 17 4.80 7.90 1.38
CA ALA A 17 5.08 7.21 0.14
C ALA A 17 6.53 7.43 -0.34
N VAL A 18 6.96 8.69 -0.46
CA VAL A 18 8.30 9.01 -0.98
C VAL A 18 9.38 8.47 -0.06
N SER A 19 9.21 8.56 1.27
CA SER A 19 10.20 8.04 2.22
C SER A 19 10.38 6.52 2.08
N VAL A 20 9.29 5.76 1.97
CA VAL A 20 9.34 4.30 1.75
C VAL A 20 10.04 3.98 0.43
N ILE A 21 9.64 4.63 -0.67
CA ILE A 21 10.18 4.39 -2.00
C ILE A 21 11.69 4.68 -2.03
N ASP A 22 12.09 5.84 -1.51
CA ASP A 22 13.49 6.29 -1.51
C ASP A 22 14.38 5.37 -0.66
N ILE A 23 13.96 5.03 0.56
CA ILE A 23 14.74 4.16 1.45
C ILE A 23 14.91 2.75 0.88
N LEU A 24 13.84 2.15 0.33
CA LEU A 24 13.92 0.83 -0.30
C LEU A 24 14.86 0.84 -1.51
N ARG A 25 14.76 1.85 -2.38
CA ARG A 25 15.66 2.00 -3.54
C ARG A 25 17.12 2.20 -3.10
N ARG A 26 17.39 2.99 -2.05
CA ARG A 26 18.75 3.12 -1.46
C ARG A 26 19.30 1.79 -0.95
N ALA A 27 18.43 0.91 -0.46
CA ALA A 27 18.78 -0.45 -0.05
C ALA A 27 18.93 -1.42 -1.24
N GLN A 28 18.96 -0.94 -2.48
CA GLN A 28 19.07 -1.74 -3.71
C GLN A 28 17.92 -2.75 -3.90
N ILE A 29 16.74 -2.40 -3.38
CA ILE A 29 15.50 -3.15 -3.61
C ILE A 29 14.83 -2.60 -4.87
N GLU A 30 14.32 -3.49 -5.72
CA GLU A 30 13.56 -3.10 -6.91
C GLU A 30 12.16 -2.65 -6.47
N VAL A 31 11.85 -1.37 -6.64
CA VAL A 31 10.56 -0.79 -6.24
C VAL A 31 9.77 -0.37 -7.47
N THR A 32 8.58 -0.94 -7.63
CA THR A 32 7.57 -0.48 -8.59
C THR A 32 6.56 0.39 -7.87
N VAL A 33 6.44 1.65 -8.28
CA VAL A 33 5.38 2.57 -7.86
C VAL A 33 4.23 2.45 -8.87
N ALA A 34 3.05 2.03 -8.42
CA ALA A 34 1.92 1.76 -9.31
C ALA A 34 0.71 2.64 -8.99
N GLY A 35 0.26 3.45 -9.95
CA GLY A 35 -0.97 4.23 -9.82
C GLY A 35 -2.20 3.35 -10.02
N LEU A 36 -3.27 3.55 -9.22
CA LEU A 36 -4.53 2.82 -9.43
C LEU A 36 -5.17 3.08 -10.81
N LYS A 37 -4.86 4.23 -11.40
CA LYS A 37 -5.33 4.70 -12.72
C LYS A 37 -4.15 5.23 -13.52
N ASP A 38 -4.38 5.45 -14.81
CA ASP A 38 -3.39 6.05 -15.70
C ASP A 38 -3.09 7.51 -15.33
N GLY A 39 -1.82 7.88 -15.46
CA GLY A 39 -1.35 9.25 -15.29
C GLY A 39 -0.80 9.58 -13.89
N PRO A 40 -0.48 10.86 -13.65
CA PRO A 40 0.06 11.31 -12.38
C PRO A 40 -0.97 11.19 -11.26
N VAL A 41 -0.52 10.81 -10.06
CA VAL A 41 -1.34 10.69 -8.86
C VAL A 41 -1.10 11.89 -7.95
N ARG A 42 -2.17 12.55 -7.50
CA ARG A 42 -2.09 13.69 -6.58
C ARG A 42 -2.20 13.23 -5.13
N GLY A 43 -1.22 13.62 -4.32
CA GLY A 43 -1.17 13.39 -2.88
C GLY A 43 -2.07 14.31 -2.08
N SER A 44 -2.20 14.02 -0.79
CA SER A 44 -3.09 14.70 0.15
C SER A 44 -2.77 16.20 0.31
N ARG A 45 -1.49 16.60 0.15
CA ARG A 45 -1.07 18.01 0.15
C ARG A 45 -0.72 18.54 -1.24
N GLN A 46 -1.37 18.01 -2.27
CA GLN A 46 -1.30 18.50 -3.65
C GLN A 46 0.00 18.21 -4.40
N THR A 47 1.00 17.59 -3.77
CA THR A 47 2.17 17.03 -4.47
C THR A 47 1.72 16.00 -5.49
N VAL A 48 2.30 16.03 -6.69
CA VAL A 48 1.95 15.11 -7.78
C VAL A 48 3.11 14.17 -8.06
N ILE A 49 2.86 12.86 -8.07
CA ILE A 49 3.85 11.83 -8.41
C ILE A 49 3.43 11.16 -9.70
N VAL A 50 4.38 11.02 -10.64
CA VAL A 50 4.22 10.16 -11.81
C VAL A 50 4.62 8.73 -11.40
N PRO A 51 3.68 7.76 -11.40
CA PRO A 51 4.02 6.37 -11.05
C PRO A 51 4.86 5.72 -12.16
N ASP A 52 5.59 4.65 -11.82
CA ASP A 52 6.39 3.88 -12.78
C ASP A 52 5.47 3.10 -13.75
N ALA A 53 4.31 2.67 -13.26
CA ALA A 53 3.33 1.90 -14.03
C ALA A 53 1.90 2.12 -13.51
N THR A 54 0.93 1.59 -14.25
CA THR A 54 -0.45 1.41 -13.77
C THR A 54 -0.52 0.16 -12.91
N LEU A 55 -1.53 0.06 -12.03
CA LEU A 55 -1.71 -1.13 -11.22
C LEU A 55 -1.95 -2.38 -12.10
N ASP A 56 -2.70 -2.27 -13.19
CA ASP A 56 -2.96 -3.41 -14.08
C ASP A 56 -1.67 -3.93 -14.73
N ALA A 57 -0.78 -3.04 -15.16
CA ALA A 57 0.52 -3.42 -15.70
C ALA A 57 1.41 -4.04 -14.60
N ALA A 58 1.45 -3.43 -13.41
CA ALA A 58 2.24 -3.92 -12.28
C ALA A 58 1.80 -5.32 -11.82
N LEU A 59 0.50 -5.62 -11.84
CA LEU A 59 -0.05 -6.92 -11.42
C LEU A 59 0.34 -8.09 -12.32
N SER A 60 0.90 -7.83 -13.51
CA SER A 60 1.51 -8.88 -14.35
C SER A 60 2.86 -9.35 -13.81
N GLY A 61 3.46 -8.61 -12.88
CA GLY A 61 4.71 -8.95 -12.21
C GLY A 61 4.53 -9.78 -10.93
N SER A 62 5.66 -10.20 -10.35
CA SER A 62 5.70 -10.87 -9.05
C SER A 62 6.45 -10.01 -8.04
N TYR A 63 5.91 -9.91 -6.82
CA TYR A 63 6.49 -9.13 -5.73
C TYR A 63 6.72 -10.00 -4.48
N ASP A 64 7.74 -9.64 -3.71
CA ASP A 64 8.05 -10.22 -2.40
C ASP A 64 7.35 -9.46 -1.26
N MET A 65 7.05 -8.17 -1.49
CA MET A 65 6.35 -7.31 -0.54
C MET A 65 5.45 -6.28 -1.23
N VAL A 66 4.35 -5.92 -0.57
CA VAL A 66 3.54 -4.73 -0.87
C VAL A 66 3.61 -3.78 0.31
N VAL A 67 3.83 -2.50 0.04
CA VAL A 67 3.78 -1.45 1.07
C VAL A 67 2.70 -0.44 0.71
N LEU A 68 1.76 -0.21 1.62
CA LEU A 68 0.66 0.74 1.46
C LEU A 68 0.95 2.03 2.24
N PRO A 69 1.24 3.16 1.56
CA PRO A 69 1.28 4.47 2.20
C PRO A 69 -0.10 4.85 2.72
N GLY A 70 -0.14 5.68 3.77
CA GLY A 70 -1.37 6.19 4.35
C GLY A 70 -1.94 7.38 3.58
N GLY A 71 -2.50 8.32 4.33
CA GLY A 71 -3.41 9.35 3.82
C GLY A 71 -4.83 8.79 3.76
N ILE A 72 -5.76 9.44 4.45
CA ILE A 72 -7.13 8.89 4.63
C ILE A 72 -7.80 8.60 3.28
N PRO A 73 -7.87 9.56 2.33
CA PRO A 73 -8.52 9.31 1.04
C PRO A 73 -7.77 8.27 0.20
N GLY A 74 -6.44 8.31 0.18
CA GLY A 74 -5.62 7.30 -0.52
C GLY A 74 -5.87 5.90 0.02
N ALA A 75 -5.87 5.74 1.34
CA ALA A 75 -6.16 4.47 2.00
C ALA A 75 -7.62 4.01 1.80
N ASP A 76 -8.59 4.92 1.73
CA ASP A 76 -9.99 4.59 1.37
C ASP A 76 -10.08 4.05 -0.07
N HIS A 77 -9.40 4.69 -1.01
CA HIS A 77 -9.35 4.23 -2.40
C HIS A 77 -8.66 2.86 -2.54
N LEU A 78 -7.56 2.64 -1.82
CA LEU A 78 -6.89 1.34 -1.76
C LEU A 78 -7.78 0.25 -1.14
N GLN A 79 -8.53 0.59 -0.08
CA GLN A 79 -9.48 -0.32 0.55
C GLN A 79 -10.62 -0.71 -0.39
N ALA A 80 -11.10 0.23 -1.20
CA ALA A 80 -12.20 0.00 -2.14
C ALA A 80 -11.79 -0.74 -3.42
N ASP A 81 -10.49 -0.78 -3.76
CA ASP A 81 -10.01 -1.40 -5.00
C ASP A 81 -9.92 -2.93 -4.88
N ALA A 82 -10.76 -3.64 -5.64
CA ALA A 82 -10.82 -5.10 -5.62
C ALA A 82 -9.48 -5.77 -6.00
N ARG A 83 -8.67 -5.13 -6.85
CA ARG A 83 -7.37 -5.66 -7.27
C ARG A 83 -6.37 -5.62 -6.11
N ILE A 84 -6.38 -4.53 -5.33
CA ILE A 84 -5.56 -4.40 -4.11
C ILE A 84 -5.99 -5.44 -3.07
N ARG A 85 -7.30 -5.58 -2.81
CA ARG A 85 -7.81 -6.56 -1.84
C ARG A 85 -7.39 -7.98 -2.22
N LYS A 86 -7.54 -8.35 -3.50
CA LYS A 86 -7.12 -9.65 -4.01
C LYS A 86 -5.61 -9.85 -3.84
N LEU A 87 -4.80 -8.88 -4.28
CA LEU A 87 -3.34 -8.93 -4.16
C LEU A 87 -2.90 -9.18 -2.72
N LEU A 88 -3.46 -8.46 -1.75
CA LEU A 88 -3.08 -8.60 -0.33
C LEU A 88 -3.50 -9.96 0.26
N ALA A 89 -4.69 -10.45 -0.10
CA ALA A 89 -5.14 -11.78 0.29
C ALA A 89 -4.21 -12.88 -0.27
N ASP A 90 -3.93 -12.84 -1.57
CA ASP A 90 -3.02 -13.77 -2.25
C ASP A 90 -1.61 -13.75 -1.60
N MET A 91 -1.10 -12.56 -1.26
CA MET A 91 0.19 -12.43 -0.60
C MET A 91 0.20 -13.04 0.80
N ASN A 92 -0.86 -12.87 1.58
CA ASN A 92 -0.99 -13.47 2.90
C ASN A 92 -1.06 -15.00 2.82
N GLU A 93 -1.81 -15.56 1.85
CA GLU A 93 -1.86 -17.00 1.60
C GLU A 93 -0.49 -17.57 1.20
N GLN A 94 0.28 -16.80 0.41
CA GLN A 94 1.64 -17.17 0.01
C GLN A 94 2.70 -16.93 1.11
N GLY A 95 2.31 -16.42 2.28
CA GLY A 95 3.26 -16.08 3.36
C GLY A 95 4.22 -14.94 3.00
N LYS A 96 3.86 -14.10 2.03
CA LYS A 96 4.64 -12.94 1.61
C LYS A 96 4.39 -11.75 2.52
N ASN A 97 5.32 -10.79 2.49
CA ASN A 97 5.26 -9.66 3.40
C ASN A 97 4.29 -8.57 2.92
N THR A 98 3.54 -8.00 3.85
CA THR A 98 2.71 -6.81 3.61
C THR A 98 3.00 -5.79 4.69
N ALA A 99 3.14 -4.53 4.31
CA ALA A 99 3.32 -3.41 5.23
C ALA A 99 2.34 -2.29 4.92
N ALA A 100 1.95 -1.55 5.95
CA ALA A 100 1.08 -0.39 5.82
C ALA A 100 1.38 0.61 6.93
N ILE A 101 1.19 1.90 6.65
CA ILE A 101 1.46 2.99 7.60
C ILE A 101 0.25 3.93 7.71
N CYS A 102 0.13 4.57 8.89
CA CYS A 102 -0.88 5.59 9.17
C CYS A 102 -2.32 5.08 9.00
N ALA A 103 -3.01 5.47 7.93
CA ALA A 103 -4.39 5.08 7.65
C ALA A 103 -4.52 3.74 6.91
N ALA A 104 -3.47 3.30 6.20
CA ALA A 104 -3.51 2.11 5.37
C ALA A 104 -3.57 0.76 6.11
N PRO A 105 -3.22 0.61 7.41
CA PRO A 105 -3.42 -0.65 8.14
C PRO A 105 -4.86 -1.15 8.12
N LYS A 106 -5.87 -0.27 7.95
CA LYS A 106 -7.28 -0.69 7.76
C LYS A 106 -7.48 -1.58 6.53
N VAL A 107 -6.68 -1.37 5.48
CA VAL A 107 -6.74 -2.17 4.25
C VAL A 107 -6.29 -3.60 4.53
N LEU A 108 -5.19 -3.76 5.29
CA LEU A 108 -4.71 -5.08 5.72
C LEU A 108 -5.70 -5.78 6.65
N ALA A 109 -6.36 -5.00 7.53
CA ALA A 109 -7.40 -5.53 8.41
C ALA A 109 -8.62 -6.05 7.63
N ASP A 110 -9.08 -5.29 6.62
CA ASP A 110 -10.25 -5.62 5.79
C ASP A 110 -10.11 -6.98 5.10
N VAL A 111 -8.89 -7.33 4.67
CA VAL A 111 -8.58 -8.61 4.03
C VAL A 111 -8.09 -9.70 5.00
N GLY A 112 -8.17 -9.45 6.31
CA GLY A 112 -7.84 -10.44 7.35
C GLY A 112 -6.34 -10.71 7.55
N VAL A 113 -5.45 -9.94 6.93
CA VAL A 113 -3.98 -10.08 7.05
C VAL A 113 -3.52 -9.91 8.50
N LEU A 114 -4.22 -9.07 9.27
CA LEU A 114 -3.86 -8.74 10.66
C LEU A 114 -4.42 -9.72 11.70
N LYS A 115 -5.20 -10.73 11.31
CA LYS A 115 -5.79 -11.69 12.26
C LYS A 115 -4.70 -12.42 13.05
N GLY A 116 -4.82 -12.41 14.38
CA GLY A 116 -3.82 -13.00 15.27
C GLY A 116 -2.46 -12.29 15.30
N ARG A 117 -2.35 -11.08 14.73
CA ARG A 117 -1.11 -10.30 14.69
C ARG A 117 -1.25 -9.01 15.49
N LYS A 118 -0.13 -8.51 16.02
CA LYS A 118 -0.05 -7.16 16.60
C LYS A 118 0.16 -6.15 15.48
N ALA A 119 -0.63 -5.08 15.47
CA ALA A 119 -0.54 -4.00 14.50
C ALA A 119 -0.72 -2.63 15.20
N THR A 120 -0.28 -1.57 14.52
CA THR A 120 -0.50 -0.18 14.93
C THR A 120 -1.00 0.64 13.75
N SER A 121 -1.57 1.81 14.01
CA SER A 121 -2.07 2.72 12.99
C SER A 121 -2.08 4.17 13.49
N TYR A 122 -2.45 5.10 12.61
CA TYR A 122 -2.91 6.40 13.04
C TYR A 122 -4.09 6.25 14.03
N PRO A 123 -4.17 7.06 15.10
CA PRO A 123 -5.24 6.94 16.09
C PRO A 123 -6.63 6.91 15.46
N GLY A 124 -7.50 6.01 15.94
CA GLY A 124 -8.88 5.85 15.47
C GLY A 124 -9.06 4.99 14.21
N VAL A 125 -8.00 4.67 13.45
CA VAL A 125 -8.10 3.87 12.22
C VAL A 125 -8.45 2.41 12.49
N LEU A 126 -7.75 1.77 13.44
CA LEU A 126 -8.02 0.38 13.85
C LEU A 126 -8.90 0.30 15.09
N GLY A 127 -9.38 1.41 15.64
CA GLY A 127 -10.18 1.44 16.88
C GLY A 127 -11.53 0.70 16.78
N SER A 128 -12.00 0.43 15.57
CA SER A 128 -13.19 -0.39 15.29
C SER A 128 -12.90 -1.89 15.15
N LEU A 129 -11.62 -2.30 15.10
CA LEU A 129 -11.23 -3.69 15.06
C LEU A 129 -11.18 -4.20 16.48
N LYS A 130 -12.21 -4.95 16.87
CA LYS A 130 -12.19 -5.68 18.13
C LYS A 130 -10.99 -6.63 18.12
N PRO A 131 -10.17 -6.66 19.17
CA PRO A 131 -9.23 -7.75 19.34
C PRO A 131 -10.05 -9.05 19.43
N GLU A 132 -9.83 -9.96 18.49
CA GLU A 132 -10.19 -11.38 18.67
C GLU A 132 -9.21 -12.04 19.64
#